data_AF-A0A921SV30-F1
#
_entry.id   AF-A0A921SV30-F1
#
_cell.length_a   1.000
_cell.length_b   1.000
_cell.length_c   1.000
_cell.angle_alpha   90.00
_cell.angle_beta   90.00
_cell.angle_gamma   90.00
#
_symmetry.space_group_name_H-M   'P 1'
#
loop_
_entity.id
_entity.type
_entity.pdbx_description
1 polymer ?
#
loop_
_entity_poly.entity_id
_entity_poly.type
_entity_poly.pdbx_seq_one_letter_code
_entity_poly.pdbx_strand_id
1 'polypeptide(L)'
;MKTVKQGDSGEEIAILNNALTQAGYSVKEGMTFTPALRETVVAFQQQRGLEPDGIVGYHTWEALLLGGESEATELADEDFSRGALLLDCETAALRAVQEVESGSRHGFVAPGKPTILFEGHIFWAQLKKRGIDPVQYAAQNGDILYPQWEKGHYRGGLKEYDRLEKARAIDREAADASASWGMFQVMGFNFAACGEKSVASFVAAMQQSARSQLKLFVRFIHQGGMLFALQRKEWATFARLYNGPRYAENRYDVKLAKAYAKYVR
;
A
#
# COMPACT_ATOMS: atom_id res chain seq x y z
N MET A 1 -5.52 -14.56 3.31
CA MET A 1 -5.83 -15.27 4.58
C MET A 1 -7.29 -15.73 4.63
N LYS A 2 -7.52 -16.97 5.09
CA LYS A 2 -8.85 -17.51 5.35
C LYS A 2 -9.47 -16.85 6.60
N THR A 3 -10.78 -16.62 6.59
CA THR A 3 -11.50 -16.21 7.80
C THR A 3 -11.60 -17.40 8.75
N VAL A 4 -11.24 -17.19 10.02
CA VAL A 4 -11.32 -18.23 11.05
C VAL A 4 -12.23 -17.82 12.20
N LYS A 5 -12.94 -18.79 12.76
CA LYS A 5 -13.91 -18.61 13.85
C LYS A 5 -13.91 -19.81 14.80
N GLN A 6 -14.57 -19.67 15.94
CA GLN A 6 -14.69 -20.74 16.93
C GLN A 6 -15.11 -22.08 16.29
N GLY A 7 -14.39 -23.14 16.64
CA GLY A 7 -14.58 -24.49 16.10
C GLY A 7 -13.71 -24.83 14.90
N ASP A 8 -13.12 -23.84 14.22
CA ASP A 8 -12.14 -24.11 13.16
C ASP A 8 -10.85 -24.72 13.75
N SER A 9 -10.18 -25.53 12.95
CA SER A 9 -8.86 -26.08 13.27
C SER A 9 -7.93 -26.02 12.06
N GLY A 10 -6.62 -25.93 12.29
CA GLY A 10 -5.61 -25.89 11.24
C GLY A 10 -4.43 -24.98 11.55
N GLU A 11 -3.55 -24.81 10.56
CA GLU A 11 -2.35 -23.98 10.66
C GLU A 11 -2.69 -22.51 10.87
N GLU A 12 -3.82 -22.03 10.35
CA GLU A 12 -4.27 -20.64 10.56
C GLU A 12 -4.50 -20.32 12.04
N ILE A 13 -4.85 -21.31 12.86
CA ILE A 13 -5.01 -21.12 14.30
C ILE A 13 -3.64 -20.97 14.99
N ALA A 14 -2.63 -21.70 14.53
CA ALA A 14 -1.27 -21.52 15.04
C ALA A 14 -0.73 -20.13 14.68
N ILE A 15 -1.01 -19.65 13.46
CA ILE A 15 -0.68 -18.28 13.03
C ILE A 15 -1.42 -17.25 13.89
N LEU A 16 -2.73 -17.44 14.13
CA LEU A 16 -3.53 -16.56 14.98
C LEU A 16 -2.96 -16.48 16.39
N ASN A 17 -2.64 -17.63 16.98
CA ASN A 17 -2.07 -17.70 18.32
C ASN A 17 -0.74 -16.95 18.40
N ASN A 18 0.17 -17.16 17.45
CA ASN A 18 1.44 -16.45 17.41
C ASN A 18 1.22 -14.93 17.29
N ALA A 19 0.36 -14.49 16.37
CA ALA A 19 0.08 -13.07 16.18
C ALA A 19 -0.55 -12.41 17.42
N LEU A 20 -1.45 -13.10 18.13
CA LEU A 20 -2.04 -12.62 19.39
C LEU A 20 -0.99 -12.54 20.50
N THR A 21 -0.10 -13.53 20.62
CA THR A 21 1.02 -13.50 21.57
C THR A 21 1.95 -12.31 21.31
N GLN A 22 2.29 -12.06 20.04
CA GLN A 22 3.08 -10.88 19.65
C GLN A 22 2.36 -9.56 19.94
N ALA A 23 1.02 -9.56 19.89
CA ALA A 23 0.20 -8.43 20.30
C ALA A 23 0.03 -8.29 21.83
N GLY A 24 0.67 -9.16 22.62
CA GLY A 24 0.69 -9.12 24.08
C GLY A 24 -0.41 -9.92 24.78
N TYR A 25 -1.16 -10.76 24.05
CA TYR A 25 -2.23 -11.59 24.63
C TYR A 25 -1.70 -12.97 25.02
N SER A 26 -2.12 -13.48 26.18
CA SER A 26 -1.82 -14.86 26.56
C SER A 26 -2.81 -15.81 25.89
N VAL A 27 -2.31 -16.67 25.00
CA VAL A 27 -3.08 -17.71 24.32
C VAL A 27 -2.45 -19.07 24.60
N LYS A 28 -3.29 -20.10 24.69
CA LYS A 28 -2.81 -21.49 24.79
C LYS A 28 -2.37 -21.97 23.41
N GLU A 29 -1.22 -22.62 23.35
CA GLU A 29 -0.77 -23.30 22.14
C GLU A 29 -1.77 -24.37 21.72
N GLY A 30 -1.92 -24.53 20.41
CA GLY A 30 -2.85 -25.48 19.81
C GLY A 30 -3.26 -25.06 18.40
N MET A 31 -3.95 -25.96 17.72
CA MET A 31 -4.41 -25.77 16.34
C MET A 31 -5.94 -25.68 16.26
N THR A 32 -6.64 -25.39 17.36
CA THR A 32 -8.11 -25.35 17.42
C THR A 32 -8.59 -24.02 17.98
N PHE A 33 -9.56 -23.41 17.31
CA PHE A 33 -10.17 -22.16 17.73
C PHE A 33 -11.16 -22.40 18.87
N THR A 34 -10.64 -22.44 20.09
CA THR A 34 -11.42 -22.68 21.32
C THR A 34 -12.30 -21.48 21.70
N PRO A 35 -13.34 -21.68 22.54
CA PRO A 35 -14.11 -20.58 23.12
C PRO A 35 -13.23 -19.56 23.88
N ALA A 36 -12.19 -20.04 24.59
CA ALA A 36 -11.25 -19.15 25.28
C ALA A 36 -10.46 -18.27 24.30
N LEU A 37 -10.03 -18.83 23.17
CA LEU A 37 -9.37 -18.05 22.11
C LEU A 37 -10.32 -17.01 21.51
N ARG A 38 -11.62 -17.33 21.40
CA ARG A 38 -12.64 -16.38 20.92
C ARG A 38 -12.74 -15.17 21.83
N GLU A 39 -12.77 -15.35 23.14
CA GLU A 39 -12.76 -14.23 24.09
C GLU A 39 -11.50 -13.38 23.97
N THR A 40 -10.33 -14.00 23.73
CA THR A 40 -9.09 -13.25 23.45
C THR A 40 -9.19 -12.42 22.17
N VAL A 41 -9.77 -12.98 21.09
CA VAL A 41 -9.99 -12.26 19.83
C VAL A 41 -10.96 -11.09 20.03
N VAL A 42 -12.05 -11.29 20.77
CA VAL A 42 -13.00 -10.22 21.13
C VAL A 42 -12.28 -9.10 21.87
N ALA A 43 -11.45 -9.41 22.87
CA ALA A 43 -10.68 -8.43 23.61
C ALA A 43 -9.69 -7.65 22.71
N PHE A 44 -9.00 -8.35 21.82
CA PHE A 44 -8.13 -7.72 20.82
C PHE A 44 -8.91 -6.78 19.90
N GLN A 45 -10.05 -7.22 19.37
CA GLN A 45 -10.90 -6.40 18.51
C GLN A 45 -11.37 -5.13 19.23
N GLN A 46 -11.84 -5.26 20.48
CA GLN A 46 -12.24 -4.11 21.31
C GLN A 46 -11.09 -3.11 21.50
N GLN A 47 -9.89 -3.60 21.86
CA GLN A 47 -8.72 -2.74 22.07
C GLN A 47 -8.31 -2.01 20.78
N ARG A 48 -8.51 -2.63 19.61
CA ARG A 48 -8.18 -2.05 18.30
C ARG A 48 -9.32 -1.25 17.67
N GLY A 49 -10.47 -1.13 18.34
CA GLY A 49 -11.64 -0.43 17.80
C GLY A 49 -12.28 -1.13 16.60
N LEU A 50 -12.13 -2.45 16.50
CA LEU A 50 -12.80 -3.30 15.52
C LEU A 50 -14.15 -3.81 16.08
N GLU A 51 -15.00 -4.35 15.20
CA GLU A 51 -16.21 -5.04 15.63
C GLU A 51 -15.82 -6.27 16.48
N PRO A 52 -16.30 -6.37 17.74
CA PRO A 52 -15.84 -7.39 18.69
C PRO A 52 -16.68 -8.68 18.60
N ASP A 53 -16.75 -9.27 17.41
CA ASP A 53 -17.57 -10.45 17.09
C ASP A 53 -16.89 -11.80 17.43
N GLY A 54 -15.58 -11.78 17.68
CA GLY A 54 -14.77 -12.98 17.89
C GLY A 54 -14.44 -13.75 16.61
N ILE A 55 -14.66 -13.15 15.44
CA ILE A 55 -14.35 -13.70 14.12
C ILE A 55 -13.10 -13.03 13.57
N VAL A 56 -12.13 -13.83 13.15
CA VAL A 56 -10.89 -13.30 12.55
C VAL A 56 -11.05 -13.23 11.04
N GLY A 57 -11.71 -12.15 10.60
CA GLY A 57 -11.80 -11.74 9.19
C GLY A 57 -10.60 -10.91 8.73
N TYR A 58 -10.69 -10.36 7.51
CA TYR A 58 -9.61 -9.57 6.90
C TYR A 58 -9.11 -8.43 7.79
N HIS A 59 -10.01 -7.63 8.36
CA HIS A 59 -9.63 -6.48 9.20
C HIS A 59 -8.96 -6.90 10.51
N THR A 60 -9.42 -7.99 11.13
CA THR A 60 -8.76 -8.56 12.32
C THR A 60 -7.36 -9.08 11.98
N TRP A 61 -7.22 -9.80 10.86
CA TRP A 61 -5.91 -10.27 10.37
C TRP A 61 -4.95 -9.13 10.06
N GLU A 62 -5.43 -8.09 9.38
CA GLU A 62 -4.62 -6.91 9.06
C GLU A 62 -4.14 -6.21 10.34
N ALA A 63 -5.01 -6.04 11.33
CA ALA A 63 -4.66 -5.43 12.61
C ALA A 63 -3.65 -6.28 13.41
N LEU A 64 -3.73 -7.60 13.32
CA LEU A 64 -2.79 -8.52 13.96
C LEU A 64 -1.41 -8.51 13.27
N LEU A 65 -1.38 -8.52 11.94
CA LEU A 65 -0.17 -8.71 11.16
C LEU A 65 0.57 -7.40 10.86
N LEU A 66 -0.17 -6.36 10.47
CA LEU A 66 0.38 -5.07 10.02
C LEU A 66 -0.03 -3.91 10.92
N GLY A 67 -0.75 -4.17 12.01
CA GLY A 67 -1.12 -3.18 13.02
C GLY A 67 0.02 -2.86 13.99
N GLY A 68 -0.30 -1.97 14.93
CA GLY A 68 0.66 -1.42 15.90
C GLY A 68 1.37 -0.17 15.39
N GLU A 69 1.84 0.64 16.34
CA GLU A 69 2.60 1.84 16.03
C GLU A 69 4.04 1.45 15.65
N SER A 70 4.54 2.11 14.62
CA SER A 70 5.93 2.02 14.20
C SER A 70 6.28 3.35 13.59
N GLU A 71 7.46 3.86 13.94
CA GLU A 71 8.08 5.04 13.32
C GLU A 71 9.19 4.64 12.35
N ALA A 72 9.34 3.34 12.06
CA ALA A 72 10.39 2.83 11.21
C ALA A 72 10.21 3.33 9.77
N THR A 73 11.28 3.88 9.20
CA THR A 73 11.32 4.36 7.81
C THR A 73 11.72 3.26 6.82
N GLU A 74 11.99 2.05 7.30
CA GLU A 74 12.33 0.87 6.52
C GLU A 74 11.48 -0.33 6.93
N LEU A 75 11.30 -1.28 6.01
CA LEU A 75 10.59 -2.53 6.28
C LEU A 75 11.59 -3.62 6.67
N ALA A 76 11.27 -4.35 7.73
CA ALA A 76 11.96 -5.58 8.08
C ALA A 76 11.45 -6.76 7.24
N ASP A 77 12.24 -7.83 7.15
CA ASP A 77 11.88 -9.05 6.42
C ASP A 77 10.56 -9.67 6.91
N GLU A 78 10.29 -9.52 8.20
CA GLU A 78 9.05 -9.95 8.80
C GLU A 78 7.84 -9.15 8.30
N ASP A 79 7.98 -7.83 8.06
CA ASP A 79 6.88 -7.03 7.52
C ASP A 79 6.47 -7.54 6.12
N PHE A 80 7.44 -7.89 5.27
CA PHE A 80 7.16 -8.50 3.97
C PHE A 80 6.45 -9.85 4.10
N SER A 81 6.92 -10.68 5.03
CA SER A 81 6.33 -12.01 5.27
C SER A 81 4.89 -11.90 5.76
N ARG A 82 4.61 -10.95 6.65
CA ARG A 82 3.25 -10.67 7.17
C ARG A 82 2.33 -10.08 6.09
N GLY A 83 2.84 -9.16 5.26
CA GLY A 83 2.08 -8.61 4.13
C GLY A 83 1.74 -9.68 3.08
N ALA A 84 2.70 -10.53 2.75
CA ALA A 84 2.52 -11.64 1.82
C ALA A 84 1.54 -12.68 2.36
N LEU A 85 1.63 -13.00 3.66
CA LEU A 85 0.68 -13.87 4.34
C LEU A 85 -0.75 -13.31 4.27
N LEU A 86 -0.95 -12.02 4.54
CA LEU A 86 -2.26 -11.38 4.47
C LEU A 86 -2.87 -11.50 3.06
N LEU A 87 -2.05 -11.30 2.03
CA LEU A 87 -2.42 -11.44 0.62
C LEU A 87 -2.48 -12.89 0.13
N ASP A 88 -2.07 -13.87 0.92
CA ASP A 88 -1.95 -15.26 0.49
C ASP A 88 -1.10 -15.40 -0.79
N CYS A 89 0.04 -14.73 -0.81
CA CYS A 89 1.02 -14.80 -1.89
C CYS A 89 2.42 -15.11 -1.35
N GLU A 90 3.36 -15.43 -2.23
CA GLU A 90 4.75 -15.65 -1.82
C GLU A 90 5.41 -14.33 -1.42
N THR A 91 6.22 -14.35 -0.36
CA THR A 91 7.03 -13.18 0.05
C THR A 91 7.91 -12.66 -1.08
N ALA A 92 8.44 -13.57 -1.90
CA ALA A 92 9.22 -13.24 -3.10
C ALA A 92 8.43 -12.40 -4.12
N ALA A 93 7.11 -12.61 -4.26
CA ALA A 93 6.27 -11.83 -5.16
C ALA A 93 6.10 -10.39 -4.63
N LEU A 94 5.86 -10.23 -3.33
CA LEU A 94 5.75 -8.91 -2.69
C LEU A 94 7.08 -8.13 -2.81
N ARG A 95 8.21 -8.81 -2.58
CA ARG A 95 9.57 -8.27 -2.76
C ARG A 95 9.84 -7.86 -4.21
N ALA A 96 9.38 -8.64 -5.17
CA ALA A 96 9.53 -8.31 -6.58
C ALA A 96 8.83 -7.00 -6.93
N VAL A 97 7.61 -6.78 -6.43
CA VAL A 97 6.90 -5.50 -6.63
C VAL A 97 7.67 -4.35 -5.99
N GLN A 98 8.12 -4.52 -4.74
CA GLN A 98 8.94 -3.51 -4.07
C GLN A 98 10.21 -3.16 -4.88
N GLU A 99 10.96 -4.15 -5.34
CA GLU A 99 12.17 -3.91 -6.15
C GLU A 99 11.85 -3.15 -7.45
N VAL A 100 10.74 -3.49 -8.13
CA VAL A 100 10.39 -2.87 -9.41
C VAL A 100 9.88 -1.44 -9.24
N GLU A 101 9.10 -1.16 -8.19
CA GLU A 101 8.51 0.16 -7.95
C GLU A 101 9.52 1.14 -7.34
N SER A 102 10.29 0.70 -6.34
CA SER A 102 11.25 1.59 -5.69
C SER A 102 12.68 1.46 -6.22
N GLY A 103 13.08 0.35 -6.83
CA GLY A 103 14.49 0.08 -7.09
C GLY A 103 15.31 0.19 -5.79
N SER A 104 16.37 1.01 -5.80
CA SER A 104 17.16 1.36 -4.61
C SER A 104 16.58 2.52 -3.78
N ARG A 105 15.38 3.02 -4.11
CA ARG A 105 14.75 4.13 -3.37
C ARG A 105 14.12 3.59 -2.08
N HIS A 106 14.30 4.32 -1.00
CA HIS A 106 13.67 4.01 0.29
C HIS A 106 12.22 4.52 0.31
N GLY A 107 11.42 4.09 1.28
CA GLY A 107 10.04 4.58 1.44
C GLY A 107 9.95 6.09 1.74
N PHE A 108 11.06 6.69 2.18
CA PHE A 108 11.19 8.09 2.57
C PHE A 108 12.43 8.73 1.95
N VAL A 109 12.30 9.99 1.51
CA VAL A 109 13.43 10.83 1.08
C VAL A 109 13.96 11.71 2.22
N ALA A 110 13.16 11.91 3.26
CA ALA A 110 13.50 12.56 4.53
C ALA A 110 12.47 12.17 5.60
N PRO A 111 12.73 12.39 6.91
CA PRO A 111 11.74 12.15 7.96
C PRO A 111 10.39 12.81 7.65
N GLY A 112 9.30 12.04 7.70
CA GLY A 112 7.94 12.50 7.38
C GLY A 112 7.70 12.84 5.90
N LYS A 113 8.67 12.61 5.01
CA LYS A 113 8.56 12.85 3.57
C LYS A 113 8.72 11.55 2.79
N PRO A 114 7.61 10.83 2.50
CA PRO A 114 7.60 9.68 1.62
C PRO A 114 8.26 9.99 0.29
N THR A 115 8.85 8.97 -0.34
CA THR A 115 9.27 9.07 -1.74
C THR A 115 8.03 9.32 -2.60
N ILE A 116 8.07 10.37 -3.42
CA ILE A 116 6.98 10.71 -4.33
C ILE A 116 7.46 10.90 -5.75
N LEU A 117 6.54 10.75 -6.69
CA LEU A 117 6.66 11.26 -8.06
C LEU A 117 5.39 12.04 -8.40
N PHE A 118 5.53 13.31 -8.77
CA PHE A 118 4.39 14.15 -9.09
C PHE A 118 4.08 14.14 -10.60
N GLU A 119 2.83 13.85 -10.96
CA GLU A 119 2.40 13.70 -12.35
C GLU A 119 1.55 14.88 -12.81
N GLY A 120 2.14 15.83 -13.55
CA GLY A 120 1.46 17.06 -13.95
C GLY A 120 0.28 16.85 -14.90
N HIS A 121 0.33 15.79 -15.73
CA HIS A 121 -0.78 15.39 -16.59
C HIS A 121 -1.94 14.77 -15.82
N ILE A 122 -1.66 14.08 -14.70
CA ILE A 122 -2.70 13.61 -13.80
C ILE A 122 -3.30 14.80 -13.03
N PHE A 123 -2.47 15.77 -12.64
CA PHE A 123 -2.95 16.99 -11.98
C PHE A 123 -3.90 17.79 -12.86
N TRP A 124 -3.58 17.93 -14.16
CA TRP A 124 -4.50 18.48 -15.15
C TRP A 124 -5.85 17.77 -15.15
N ALA A 125 -5.87 16.44 -15.17
CA ALA A 125 -7.10 15.66 -15.14
C ALA A 125 -7.85 15.78 -13.79
N GLN A 126 -7.14 15.82 -12.66
CA GLN A 126 -7.72 15.95 -11.32
C GLN A 126 -8.35 17.32 -11.06
N LEU A 127 -7.79 18.41 -11.61
CA LEU A 127 -8.40 19.74 -11.60
C LEU A 127 -9.71 19.75 -12.40
N LYS A 128 -9.69 19.20 -13.63
CA LYS A 128 -10.91 19.08 -14.45
C LYS A 128 -12.00 18.28 -13.77
N LYS A 129 -11.65 17.17 -13.11
CA LYS A 129 -12.59 16.35 -12.33
C LYS A 129 -13.27 17.13 -11.20
N ARG A 130 -12.65 18.20 -10.70
CA ARG A 130 -13.15 19.09 -9.65
C ARG A 130 -13.79 20.37 -10.20
N GLY A 131 -13.98 20.48 -11.52
CA GLY A 131 -14.57 21.66 -12.15
C GLY A 131 -13.63 22.87 -12.23
N ILE A 132 -12.34 22.68 -11.98
CA ILE A 132 -11.32 23.73 -12.11
C ILE A 132 -10.74 23.64 -13.52
N ASP A 133 -10.72 24.75 -14.25
CA ASP A 133 -10.13 24.81 -15.58
C ASP A 133 -8.60 24.96 -15.49
N PRO A 134 -7.81 23.91 -15.82
CA PRO A 134 -6.35 23.96 -15.71
C PRO A 134 -5.71 24.95 -16.68
N VAL A 135 -6.39 25.35 -17.76
CA VAL A 135 -5.87 26.32 -18.74
C VAL A 135 -5.56 27.66 -18.07
N GLN A 136 -6.35 28.05 -17.07
CA GLN A 136 -6.19 29.30 -16.33
C GLN A 136 -4.85 29.38 -15.56
N TYR A 137 -4.29 28.22 -15.19
CA TYR A 137 -3.07 28.13 -14.39
C TYR A 137 -1.85 27.71 -15.21
N ALA A 138 -2.04 27.05 -16.36
CA ALA A 138 -0.97 26.40 -17.11
C ALA A 138 0.18 27.35 -17.52
N ALA A 139 -0.13 28.59 -17.91
CA ALA A 139 0.87 29.55 -18.41
C ALA A 139 2.02 29.84 -17.42
N GLN A 140 1.76 29.79 -16.11
CA GLN A 140 2.75 30.03 -15.05
C GLN A 140 3.27 28.74 -14.40
N ASN A 141 2.68 27.60 -14.78
CA ASN A 141 2.81 26.31 -14.07
C ASN A 141 3.17 25.15 -15.02
N GLY A 142 3.80 25.43 -16.16
CA GLY A 142 4.09 24.41 -17.19
C GLY A 142 4.98 23.24 -16.74
N ASP A 143 5.67 23.35 -15.60
CA ASP A 143 6.47 22.27 -15.00
C ASP A 143 5.65 21.29 -14.13
N ILE A 144 4.43 21.70 -13.75
CA ILE A 144 3.53 20.93 -12.88
C ILE A 144 2.14 20.71 -13.51
N LEU A 145 1.83 21.34 -14.64
CA LEU A 145 0.48 21.32 -15.21
C LEU A 145 0.52 21.34 -16.73
N TYR A 146 0.21 20.20 -17.34
CA TYR A 146 0.24 19.99 -18.80
C TYR A 146 -0.80 18.93 -19.22
N PRO A 147 -1.39 18.98 -20.42
CA PRO A 147 -2.53 18.14 -20.80
C PRO A 147 -2.17 16.69 -21.19
N GLN A 148 -0.92 16.44 -21.59
CA GLN A 148 -0.44 15.14 -22.03
C GLN A 148 0.83 14.78 -21.30
N TRP A 149 1.11 13.48 -21.13
CA TRP A 149 2.37 13.06 -20.51
C TRP A 149 3.57 13.58 -21.31
N GLU A 150 4.48 14.26 -20.62
CA GLU A 150 5.71 14.81 -21.19
C GLU A 150 6.92 14.32 -20.41
N LYS A 151 7.94 13.85 -21.14
CA LYS A 151 9.21 13.45 -20.55
C LYS A 151 10.02 14.71 -20.21
N GLY A 152 10.47 14.85 -18.95
CA GLY A 152 11.52 15.83 -18.61
C GLY A 152 11.24 16.73 -17.41
N HIS A 153 10.04 16.72 -16.83
CA HIS A 153 9.70 17.57 -15.69
C HIS A 153 10.08 16.97 -14.32
N TYR A 154 10.43 15.69 -14.28
CA TYR A 154 10.79 14.98 -13.06
C TYR A 154 12.16 15.42 -12.55
N ARG A 155 12.22 15.88 -11.31
CA ARG A 155 13.44 16.32 -10.63
C ARG A 155 13.97 15.26 -9.66
N GLY A 156 13.07 14.41 -9.13
CA GLY A 156 13.40 13.33 -8.21
C GLY A 156 13.78 13.80 -6.80
N GLY A 157 13.68 12.89 -5.83
CA GLY A 157 14.03 13.15 -4.44
C GLY A 157 13.18 14.27 -3.82
N LEU A 158 13.80 15.11 -2.99
CA LEU A 158 13.11 16.24 -2.33
C LEU A 158 12.56 17.29 -3.31
N LYS A 159 13.10 17.39 -4.54
CA LYS A 159 12.64 18.38 -5.53
C LYS A 159 11.26 18.06 -6.09
N GLU A 160 10.76 16.82 -5.95
CA GLU A 160 9.37 16.51 -6.26
C GLU A 160 8.41 17.17 -5.27
N TYR A 161 8.83 17.43 -4.02
CA TYR A 161 8.01 18.19 -3.08
C TYR A 161 7.86 19.65 -3.50
N ASP A 162 8.88 20.27 -4.10
CA ASP A 162 8.74 21.65 -4.62
C ASP A 162 7.63 21.73 -5.68
N ARG A 163 7.55 20.72 -6.57
CA ARG A 163 6.49 20.58 -7.57
C ARG A 163 5.13 20.33 -6.92
N LEU A 164 5.07 19.43 -5.94
CA LEU A 164 3.85 19.13 -5.21
C LEU A 164 3.31 20.34 -4.44
N GLU A 165 4.14 21.08 -3.71
CA GLU A 165 3.72 22.27 -2.96
C GLU A 165 3.22 23.37 -3.88
N LYS A 166 3.88 23.56 -5.05
CA LYS A 166 3.40 24.49 -6.09
C LYS A 166 2.01 24.08 -6.61
N ALA A 167 1.75 22.79 -6.79
CA ALA A 167 0.43 22.27 -7.17
C ALA A 167 -0.61 22.41 -6.04
N ARG A 168 -0.22 22.16 -4.78
CA ARG A 168 -1.08 22.33 -3.59
C ARG A 168 -1.56 23.76 -3.39
N ALA A 169 -0.80 24.75 -3.86
CA ALA A 169 -1.21 26.15 -3.86
C ALA A 169 -2.38 26.45 -4.82
N ILE A 170 -2.60 25.61 -5.84
CA ILE A 170 -3.75 25.69 -6.75
C ILE A 170 -4.91 24.88 -6.18
N ASP A 171 -4.70 23.59 -5.91
CA ASP A 171 -5.68 22.72 -5.27
C ASP A 171 -4.97 21.54 -4.58
N ARG A 172 -5.09 21.47 -3.25
CA ARG A 172 -4.39 20.49 -2.43
C ARG A 172 -4.80 19.06 -2.71
N GLU A 173 -6.10 18.79 -2.82
CA GLU A 173 -6.59 17.42 -3.01
C GLU A 173 -6.28 16.89 -4.40
N ALA A 174 -6.41 17.72 -5.44
CA ALA A 174 -6.02 17.37 -6.79
C ALA A 174 -4.50 17.12 -6.86
N ALA A 175 -3.69 17.95 -6.20
CA ALA A 175 -2.25 17.78 -6.17
C ALA A 175 -1.85 16.47 -5.49
N ASP A 176 -2.38 16.20 -4.29
CA ASP A 176 -2.09 14.98 -3.53
C ASP A 176 -2.56 13.72 -4.27
N ALA A 177 -3.70 13.80 -4.98
CA ALA A 177 -4.21 12.72 -5.79
C ALA A 177 -3.35 12.43 -7.04
N SER A 178 -2.50 13.38 -7.44
CA SER A 178 -1.70 13.34 -8.67
C SER A 178 -0.24 12.95 -8.44
N ALA A 179 0.13 12.59 -7.22
CA ALA A 179 1.43 12.01 -6.92
C ALA A 179 1.30 10.51 -6.62
N SER A 180 2.35 9.74 -6.96
CA SER A 180 2.60 8.42 -6.38
C SER A 180 3.30 8.58 -5.03
N TRP A 181 3.02 7.70 -4.08
CA TRP A 181 3.48 7.84 -2.70
C TRP A 181 4.15 6.58 -2.16
N GLY A 182 5.24 6.79 -1.42
CA GLY A 182 5.92 5.78 -0.61
C GLY A 182 6.66 4.72 -1.42
N MET A 183 7.08 3.69 -0.71
CA MET A 183 7.90 2.59 -1.23
C MET A 183 7.27 1.87 -2.43
N PHE A 184 5.94 1.74 -2.45
CA PHE A 184 5.23 1.02 -3.50
C PHE A 184 4.70 1.95 -4.60
N GLN A 185 4.93 3.27 -4.50
CA GLN A 185 4.49 4.26 -5.50
C GLN A 185 2.99 4.18 -5.82
N VAL A 186 2.14 4.00 -4.80
CA VAL A 186 0.69 3.99 -4.98
C VAL A 186 0.20 5.41 -5.29
N MET A 187 -0.54 5.57 -6.39
CA MET A 187 -1.12 6.86 -6.77
C MET A 187 -2.15 7.36 -5.76
N GLY A 188 -2.08 8.65 -5.40
CA GLY A 188 -2.96 9.24 -4.39
C GLY A 188 -4.45 9.19 -4.77
N PHE A 189 -4.79 9.22 -6.05
CA PHE A 189 -6.19 9.04 -6.49
C PHE A 189 -6.78 7.67 -6.15
N ASN A 190 -5.96 6.68 -5.76
CA ASN A 190 -6.38 5.35 -5.32
C ASN A 190 -6.67 5.28 -3.80
N PHE A 191 -6.69 6.40 -3.08
CA PHE A 191 -6.86 6.43 -1.61
C PHE A 191 -8.03 5.55 -1.12
N ALA A 192 -9.17 5.56 -1.82
CA ALA A 192 -10.33 4.77 -1.45
C ALA A 192 -10.07 3.26 -1.50
N ALA A 193 -9.32 2.79 -2.51
CA ALA A 193 -8.91 1.38 -2.63
C ALA A 193 -7.82 1.00 -1.59
N CYS A 194 -7.17 1.99 -0.98
CA CYS A 194 -6.32 1.80 0.21
C CYS A 194 -7.12 1.80 1.52
N GLY A 195 -8.46 1.90 1.47
CA GLY A 195 -9.33 1.99 2.64
C GLY A 195 -9.29 3.34 3.35
N GLU A 196 -8.78 4.39 2.70
CA GLU A 196 -8.68 5.73 3.26
C GLU A 196 -9.92 6.56 2.91
N LYS A 197 -10.31 7.46 3.82
CA LYS A 197 -11.54 8.26 3.67
C LYS A 197 -11.35 9.47 2.74
N SER A 198 -10.11 9.95 2.64
CA SER A 198 -9.73 11.05 1.77
C SER A 198 -8.28 10.89 1.31
N VAL A 199 -7.90 11.64 0.28
CA VAL A 199 -6.49 11.69 -0.13
C VAL A 199 -5.61 12.28 0.98
N ALA A 200 -6.14 13.17 1.81
CA ALA A 200 -5.42 13.72 2.95
C ALA A 200 -5.11 12.65 4.02
N SER A 201 -6.08 11.78 4.35
CA SER A 201 -5.83 10.69 5.30
C SER A 201 -4.85 9.65 4.74
N PHE A 202 -4.93 9.39 3.43
CA PHE A 202 -3.94 8.58 2.72
C PHE A 202 -2.53 9.15 2.78
N VAL A 203 -2.35 10.45 2.51
CA VAL A 203 -1.03 11.10 2.60
C VAL A 203 -0.50 11.05 4.02
N ALA A 204 -1.33 11.34 5.03
CA ALA A 204 -0.94 11.26 6.43
C ALA A 204 -0.47 9.84 6.81
N ALA A 205 -1.19 8.81 6.37
CA ALA A 205 -0.81 7.42 6.59
C ALA A 205 0.51 7.06 5.87
N MET A 206 0.70 7.51 4.63
CA MET A 206 1.95 7.30 3.89
C MET A 206 3.16 7.95 4.59
N GLN A 207 2.95 9.08 5.26
CA GLN A 207 3.96 9.83 6.02
C GLN A 207 4.34 9.17 7.36
N GLN A 208 3.51 8.29 7.90
CA GLN A 208 3.67 7.75 9.25
C GLN A 208 4.89 6.82 9.37
N SER A 209 4.98 5.80 8.52
CA SER A 209 6.07 4.81 8.55
C SER A 209 6.07 3.91 7.33
N ALA A 210 7.15 3.16 7.14
CA ALA A 210 7.27 2.20 6.05
C ALA A 210 6.23 1.08 6.18
N ARG A 211 5.94 0.63 7.41
CA ARG A 211 4.86 -0.33 7.66
C ARG A 211 3.49 0.21 7.27
N SER A 212 3.23 1.49 7.52
CA SER A 212 1.99 2.13 7.06
C SER A 212 1.90 2.14 5.53
N GLN A 213 2.99 2.47 4.82
CA GLN A 213 3.05 2.39 3.36
C GLN A 213 2.77 0.97 2.84
N LEU A 214 3.35 -0.06 3.48
CA LEU A 214 3.07 -1.46 3.17
C LEU A 214 1.61 -1.82 3.39
N LYS A 215 1.02 -1.42 4.52
CA LYS A 215 -0.40 -1.68 4.83
C LYS A 215 -1.32 -1.10 3.76
N LEU A 216 -1.08 0.16 3.35
CA LEU A 216 -1.87 0.81 2.30
C LEU A 216 -1.70 0.13 0.94
N PHE A 217 -0.49 -0.32 0.61
CA PHE A 217 -0.22 -1.12 -0.58
C PHE A 217 -0.97 -2.47 -0.54
N VAL A 218 -0.91 -3.20 0.57
CA VAL A 218 -1.59 -4.49 0.73
C VAL A 218 -3.11 -4.33 0.56
N ARG A 219 -3.70 -3.30 1.16
CA ARG A 219 -5.12 -2.95 0.95
C ARG A 219 -5.41 -2.66 -0.53
N PHE A 220 -4.55 -1.87 -1.18
CA PHE A 220 -4.70 -1.55 -2.59
C PHE A 220 -4.67 -2.78 -3.49
N ILE A 221 -3.75 -3.73 -3.25
CA ILE A 221 -3.70 -4.98 -4.00
C ILE A 221 -4.97 -5.82 -3.75
N HIS A 222 -5.38 -5.93 -2.48
CA HIS A 222 -6.54 -6.71 -2.08
C HIS A 222 -7.85 -6.18 -2.68
N GLN A 223 -8.05 -4.85 -2.66
CA GLN A 223 -9.30 -4.21 -3.12
C GLN A 223 -9.27 -3.84 -4.61
N GLY A 224 -8.09 -3.62 -5.19
CA GLY A 224 -7.89 -3.13 -6.55
C GLY A 224 -8.08 -4.16 -7.66
N GLY A 225 -8.59 -5.36 -7.35
CA GLY A 225 -8.90 -6.39 -8.34
C GLY A 225 -7.68 -7.05 -9.00
N MET A 226 -6.48 -6.85 -8.45
CA MET A 226 -5.23 -7.38 -9.01
C MET A 226 -4.56 -8.47 -8.16
N LEU A 227 -5.11 -8.75 -6.97
CA LEU A 227 -4.59 -9.77 -6.06
C LEU A 227 -4.39 -11.13 -6.74
N PHE A 228 -5.38 -11.61 -7.49
CA PHE A 228 -5.29 -12.91 -8.16
C PHE A 228 -4.07 -13.01 -9.08
N ALA A 229 -3.74 -11.91 -9.78
CA ALA A 229 -2.62 -11.87 -10.71
C ALA A 229 -1.29 -11.92 -9.95
N LEU A 230 -1.20 -11.29 -8.78
CA LEU A 230 -0.03 -11.39 -7.92
C LEU A 230 0.13 -12.81 -7.35
N GLN A 231 -0.95 -13.41 -6.83
CA GLN A 231 -0.95 -14.77 -6.28
C GLN A 231 -0.52 -15.82 -7.32
N ARG A 232 -1.04 -15.70 -8.54
CA ARG A 232 -0.75 -16.58 -9.67
C ARG A 232 0.53 -16.22 -10.42
N LYS A 233 1.20 -15.13 -10.04
CA LYS A 233 2.42 -14.63 -10.70
C LYS A 233 2.20 -14.33 -12.19
N GLU A 234 0.99 -13.87 -12.54
CA GLU A 234 0.63 -13.40 -13.86
C GLU A 234 1.19 -11.97 -14.09
N TRP A 235 2.50 -11.86 -14.23
CA TRP A 235 3.22 -10.57 -14.20
C TRP A 235 2.73 -9.54 -15.21
N ALA A 236 2.35 -9.97 -16.41
CA ALA A 236 1.77 -9.08 -17.43
C ALA A 236 0.38 -8.55 -17.00
N THR A 237 -0.48 -9.43 -16.48
CA THR A 237 -1.79 -9.04 -15.95
C THR A 237 -1.63 -8.08 -14.77
N PHE A 238 -0.76 -8.41 -13.82
CA PHE A 238 -0.48 -7.58 -12.65
C PHE A 238 0.07 -6.21 -13.06
N ALA A 239 1.11 -6.16 -13.90
CA ALA A 239 1.71 -4.91 -14.36
C ALA A 239 0.71 -4.01 -15.10
N ARG A 240 -0.17 -4.59 -15.93
CA ARG A 240 -1.23 -3.84 -16.60
C ARG A 240 -2.22 -3.21 -15.62
N LEU A 241 -2.61 -3.94 -14.57
CA LEU A 241 -3.55 -3.46 -13.56
C LEU A 241 -2.91 -2.44 -12.61
N TYR A 242 -1.63 -2.62 -12.27
CA TYR A 242 -0.90 -1.76 -11.34
C TYR A 242 -0.31 -0.51 -12.00
N ASN A 243 0.43 -0.67 -13.10
CA ASN A 243 1.14 0.42 -13.80
C ASN A 243 0.34 0.99 -14.99
N GLY A 244 -0.77 0.37 -15.36
CA GLY A 244 -1.66 0.83 -16.44
C GLY A 244 -1.39 0.18 -17.82
N PRO A 245 -2.17 0.57 -18.84
CA PRO A 245 -2.19 -0.12 -20.15
C PRO A 245 -0.85 -0.06 -20.91
N ARG A 246 -0.01 0.94 -20.62
CA ARG A 246 1.31 1.12 -21.24
C ARG A 246 2.45 0.41 -20.48
N TYR A 247 2.14 -0.50 -19.55
CA TYR A 247 3.15 -1.17 -18.73
C TYR A 247 4.28 -1.84 -19.55
N ALA A 248 3.94 -2.37 -20.73
CA ALA A 248 4.88 -3.10 -21.59
C ALA A 248 5.98 -2.20 -22.18
N GLU A 249 5.71 -0.91 -22.41
CA GLU A 249 6.70 0.06 -22.90
C GLU A 249 7.87 0.19 -21.92
N ASN A 250 7.58 0.09 -20.62
CA ASN A 250 8.54 0.14 -19.53
C ASN A 250 8.98 -1.27 -19.06
N ARG A 251 8.51 -2.33 -19.73
CA ARG A 251 8.82 -3.74 -19.46
C ARG A 251 8.58 -4.16 -18.00
N TYR A 252 7.52 -3.63 -17.39
CA TYR A 252 7.22 -3.89 -15.97
C TYR A 252 7.04 -5.38 -15.67
N ASP A 253 6.35 -6.11 -16.54
CA ASP A 253 6.18 -7.56 -16.49
C ASP A 253 7.50 -8.32 -16.46
N VAL A 254 8.42 -8.01 -17.37
CA VAL A 254 9.74 -8.64 -17.44
C VAL A 254 10.57 -8.31 -16.21
N LYS A 255 10.49 -7.07 -15.72
CA LYS A 255 11.19 -6.64 -14.49
C LYS A 255 10.66 -7.38 -13.26
N LEU A 256 9.34 -7.52 -13.13
CA LEU A 256 8.70 -8.25 -12.03
C LEU A 256 9.11 -9.72 -12.04
N ALA A 257 9.04 -10.38 -13.19
CA ALA A 257 9.47 -11.78 -13.33
C ALA A 257 10.95 -11.97 -12.95
N LYS A 258 11.82 -11.05 -13.40
CA LYS A 258 13.25 -11.09 -13.09
C LYS A 258 13.53 -10.82 -11.61
N ALA A 259 12.84 -9.87 -11.00
CA ALA A 259 12.99 -9.56 -9.58
C ALA A 259 12.52 -10.74 -8.72
N TYR A 260 11.35 -11.31 -9.02
CA TYR A 260 10.82 -12.50 -8.35
C TYR A 260 11.84 -13.65 -8.35
N ALA A 261 12.46 -13.96 -9.49
CA ALA A 261 13.45 -15.02 -9.60
C ALA A 261 14.71 -14.83 -8.72
N LYS A 262 14.98 -13.60 -8.22
CA LYS A 262 16.07 -13.35 -7.26
C LYS A 262 15.70 -13.77 -5.83
N TYR A 263 14.42 -13.68 -5.47
CA TYR A 263 13.91 -13.87 -4.11
C TYR A 263 13.37 -15.27 -3.83
N VAL A 264 13.28 -16.15 -4.85
CA VAL A 264 12.86 -17.55 -4.70
C VAL A 264 14.04 -18.49 -4.37
N ARG A 265 15.27 -17.95 -4.35
CA ARG A 265 16.49 -18.72 -4.10
C ARG A 265 16.73 -19.00 -2.62
#